data_AF-A0A8J9ZKW0-F1
#
_entry.id   AF-A0A8J9ZKW0-F1
#
_cell.length_a   1.000
_cell.length_b   1.000
_cell.length_c   1.000
_cell.angle_alpha   90.00
_cell.angle_beta   90.00
_cell.angle_gamma   90.00
#
_symmetry.space_group_name_H-M   'P 1'
#
loop_
_entity.id
_entity.type
_entity.pdbx_description
1 polymer ?
#
loop_
_entity_poly.entity_id
_entity_poly.type
_entity_poly.pdbx_seq_one_letter_code
_entity_poly.pdbx_strand_id
1 'polypeptide(L)'
;MLKLLVPILAVGFVIPYDHRATVNAENTVTLRRSCAGEYAGNGVWVSPESLASVCQGQNDEHRTLFEQLVTSFQTVLQEAIYDSRSQLAGLKRQLAEERNMTADIEHRLQEVENKATELERRLDNHRSISVRIVSAGYNDPGFLYGRGEIWVDGVQYAVNRRGYNIVIVNERTGQKEHSVGFDPYGDPDAGTAMRDYLRAIPVGRIVLIAVKDTANTYSGDVMADLTALGAVSPDIGFRTSWAMISKKGSKTSWFVEDERDRYAGPTVIEAEVPLSI
;
A
#
# COMPACT_ATOMS: atom_id res chain seq x y z
N MET A 1 -25.92 27.44 8.40
CA MET A 1 -26.92 28.51 8.18
C MET A 1 -27.71 28.68 9.46
N LEU A 2 -27.29 29.56 10.37
CA LEU A 2 -28.05 29.85 11.59
C LEU A 2 -28.55 31.29 11.50
N LYS A 3 -29.84 31.47 11.20
CA LYS A 3 -30.52 32.76 11.26
C LYS A 3 -30.63 33.13 12.74
N LEU A 4 -29.75 33.99 13.24
CA LEU A 4 -30.01 34.71 14.50
C LEU A 4 -31.12 35.73 14.21
N LEU A 5 -32.37 35.33 14.43
CA LEU A 5 -33.44 36.29 14.65
C LEU A 5 -33.18 36.92 16.02
N VAL A 6 -32.64 38.14 16.03
CA VAL A 6 -32.74 39.01 17.19
C VAL A 6 -34.24 39.29 17.36
N PRO A 7 -34.89 38.89 18.46
CA PRO A 7 -36.25 39.34 18.71
C PRO A 7 -36.12 40.83 19.02
N ILE A 8 -36.41 41.66 18.02
CA ILE A 8 -36.82 43.03 18.29
C ILE A 8 -38.16 42.84 19.01
N LEU A 9 -38.10 42.77 20.34
CA LEU A 9 -39.25 43.02 21.20
C LEU A 9 -39.71 44.42 20.82
N ALA A 10 -40.70 44.46 19.93
CA ALA A 10 -41.52 45.61 19.67
C ALA A 10 -42.27 45.92 20.97
N VAL A 11 -41.58 46.55 21.91
CA VAL A 11 -42.23 47.29 22.97
C VAL A 11 -42.84 48.48 22.25
N GLY A 12 -44.11 48.33 21.88
CA GLY A 12 -44.91 49.36 21.25
C GLY A 12 -45.08 50.53 22.22
N PHE A 13 -44.12 51.43 22.23
CA PHE A 13 -44.30 52.80 22.65
C PHE A 13 -44.32 53.65 21.39
N VAL A 14 -45.52 54.03 20.96
CA VAL A 14 -45.69 55.10 19.97
C VAL A 14 -45.27 56.39 20.66
N ILE A 15 -43.99 56.73 20.54
CA ILE A 15 -43.46 58.05 20.83
C ILE A 15 -43.28 58.71 19.47
N PRO A 16 -43.83 59.92 19.23
CA PRO A 16 -43.56 60.63 17.98
C PRO A 16 -42.06 60.93 17.95
N TYR A 17 -41.45 60.99 16.76
CA TYR A 17 -40.05 61.32 16.46
C TYR A 17 -39.16 60.13 16.01
N ASP A 18 -38.60 60.32 14.82
CA ASP A 18 -37.79 59.38 14.05
C ASP A 18 -36.41 59.20 14.69
N HIS A 19 -36.16 58.01 15.25
CA HIS A 19 -34.87 57.62 15.82
C HIS A 19 -34.25 56.50 15.00
N ARG A 20 -33.07 56.74 14.43
CA ARG A 20 -32.24 55.71 13.80
C ARG A 20 -31.06 55.38 14.70
N ALA A 21 -30.97 54.12 15.12
CA ALA A 21 -29.82 53.56 15.80
C ALA A 21 -28.90 52.87 14.79
N THR A 22 -27.61 53.16 14.83
CA THR A 22 -26.59 52.43 14.05
C THR A 22 -25.52 51.89 14.98
N VAL A 23 -25.13 50.63 14.76
CA VAL A 23 -24.09 49.93 15.52
C VAL A 23 -22.88 49.77 14.60
N ASN A 24 -21.69 50.17 15.07
CA ASN A 24 -20.46 50.07 14.29
C ASN A 24 -19.69 48.76 14.57
N ALA A 25 -18.60 48.53 13.83
CA ALA A 25 -17.77 47.33 13.91
C ALA A 25 -17.05 47.14 15.27
N GLU A 26 -17.09 48.12 16.17
CA GLU A 26 -16.49 48.10 17.51
C GLU A 26 -17.54 47.95 18.62
N ASN A 27 -18.78 47.60 18.28
CA ASN A 27 -19.90 47.41 19.21
C ASN A 27 -20.28 48.68 20.01
N THR A 28 -20.00 49.88 19.50
CA THR A 28 -20.53 51.11 20.08
C THR A 28 -21.87 51.47 19.43
N VAL A 29 -22.90 51.71 20.25
CA VAL A 29 -24.25 52.09 19.80
C VAL A 29 -24.34 53.61 19.74
N THR A 30 -24.59 54.16 18.55
CA THR A 30 -24.81 55.60 18.37
C THR A 30 -26.29 55.87 18.12
N LEU A 31 -26.92 56.63 19.02
CA LEU A 31 -28.29 57.10 18.87
C LEU A 31 -28.27 58.53 18.31
N ARG A 32 -28.78 58.74 17.09
CA ARG A 32 -29.01 60.09 16.57
C ARG A 32 -30.43 60.56 16.94
N ARG A 33 -30.52 61.67 17.67
CA ARG A 33 -31.75 62.48 17.69
C ARG A 33 -31.81 63.28 16.39
N SER A 34 -32.87 63.12 15.60
CA SER A 34 -33.32 64.18 14.71
C SER A 34 -34.31 65.02 15.49
N CYS A 35 -33.88 66.19 15.96
CA CYS A 35 -34.81 67.26 16.26
C CYS A 35 -35.13 67.92 14.93
N ALA A 36 -36.25 67.56 14.30
CA ALA A 36 -36.68 68.21 13.07
C ALA A 36 -37.14 69.65 13.37
N GLY A 37 -36.20 70.59 13.32
CA GLY A 37 -36.31 71.75 12.44
C GLY A 37 -35.18 71.61 11.43
N GLU A 38 -35.51 71.56 10.14
CA GLU A 38 -34.57 71.38 9.04
C GLU A 38 -33.27 72.18 9.21
N TYR A 39 -32.11 71.55 9.04
CA TYR A 39 -31.05 72.02 8.14
C TYR A 39 -30.09 70.88 7.83
N ALA A 40 -29.88 70.66 6.54
CA ALA A 40 -28.91 69.73 5.98
C ALA A 40 -27.47 70.17 6.31
N GLY A 41 -26.56 69.21 6.47
CA GLY A 41 -25.13 69.46 6.32
C GLY A 41 -24.22 68.83 7.37
N ASN A 42 -23.47 67.83 6.92
CA ASN A 42 -22.16 67.36 7.39
C ASN A 42 -22.02 66.82 8.82
N GLY A 43 -21.54 65.56 8.87
CA GLY A 43 -21.26 64.82 10.08
C GLY A 43 -20.30 65.53 11.02
N VAL A 44 -20.82 65.93 12.17
CA VAL A 44 -20.03 66.34 13.32
C VAL A 44 -20.11 65.21 14.35
N TRP A 45 -18.94 64.77 14.82
CA TRP A 45 -18.81 63.87 15.95
C TRP A 45 -19.07 64.67 17.22
N VAL A 46 -20.09 64.27 17.98
CA VAL A 46 -20.42 64.88 19.27
C VAL A 46 -20.00 63.90 20.35
N SER A 47 -19.11 64.33 21.26
CA SER A 47 -18.69 63.50 22.39
C SER A 47 -19.88 63.25 23.34
N PRO A 48 -19.89 62.15 24.14
CA PRO A 48 -21.00 61.84 25.04
C PRO A 48 -21.38 62.98 25.98
N GLU A 49 -20.40 63.83 26.35
CA GLU A 49 -20.59 64.99 27.22
C GLU A 49 -21.37 66.13 26.55
N SER A 50 -21.36 66.23 25.21
CA SER A 50 -22.02 67.32 24.46
C SER A 50 -23.46 66.99 24.00
N LEU A 51 -23.96 65.77 24.26
CA LEU A 51 -25.38 65.43 24.10
C LEU A 51 -26.27 65.89 25.27
N ALA A 52 -25.67 66.21 26.43
CA ALA A 52 -26.40 66.65 27.61
C ALA A 52 -26.94 68.09 27.51
N SER A 53 -26.45 68.92 26.57
CA SER A 53 -26.78 70.35 26.51
C SER A 53 -27.88 70.74 25.51
N VAL A 54 -28.35 69.82 24.64
CA VAL A 54 -29.24 70.18 23.51
C VAL A 54 -30.74 70.06 23.83
N CYS A 55 -31.13 69.61 25.02
CA CYS A 55 -32.54 69.56 25.42
C CYS A 55 -32.73 70.04 26.87
N GLN A 56 -32.58 71.35 27.08
CA GLN A 56 -33.04 72.00 28.30
C GLN A 56 -34.51 72.39 28.15
N GLY A 57 -35.38 71.67 28.85
CA GLY A 57 -36.78 72.04 29.03
C GLY A 57 -37.77 71.02 28.44
N GLN A 58 -37.88 69.85 29.07
CA GLN A 58 -39.13 69.10 29.31
C GLN A 58 -38.84 67.75 30.00
N ASN A 59 -39.44 67.59 31.18
CA ASN A 59 -39.69 66.42 32.03
C ASN A 59 -38.52 65.45 32.34
N ASP A 60 -38.04 65.47 33.59
CA ASP A 60 -37.08 64.52 34.16
C ASP A 60 -37.47 63.03 33.93
N GLU A 61 -38.76 62.74 33.76
CA GLU A 61 -39.28 61.43 33.37
C GLU A 61 -38.76 60.94 32.00
N HIS A 62 -38.69 61.81 30.98
CA HIS A 62 -38.26 61.41 29.63
C HIS A 62 -36.76 61.09 29.56
N ARG A 63 -35.95 61.78 30.38
CA ARG A 63 -34.51 61.52 30.51
C ARG A 63 -34.26 60.21 31.25
N THR A 64 -35.03 59.97 32.32
CA THR A 64 -35.00 58.70 33.08
C THR A 64 -35.39 57.52 32.19
N LEU A 65 -36.44 57.64 31.37
CA LEU A 65 -36.87 56.60 30.42
C LEU A 65 -35.81 56.32 29.34
N PHE A 66 -35.14 57.34 28.82
CA PHE A 66 -34.07 57.16 27.84
C PHE A 66 -32.84 56.48 28.45
N GLU A 67 -32.43 56.87 29.66
CA GLU A 67 -31.33 56.23 30.38
C GLU A 67 -31.66 54.76 30.70
N GLN A 68 -32.88 54.45 31.15
CA GLN A 68 -33.36 53.08 31.34
C GLN A 68 -33.34 52.26 30.04
N LEU A 69 -33.73 52.84 28.92
CA LEU A 69 -33.71 52.19 27.61
C LEU A 69 -32.29 51.88 27.15
N VAL A 70 -31.36 52.83 27.29
CA VAL A 70 -29.93 52.64 26.95
C VAL A 70 -29.31 51.55 27.82
N THR A 71 -29.57 51.55 29.12
CA THR A 71 -29.08 50.51 30.04
C THR A 71 -29.66 49.15 29.66
N SER A 72 -30.98 49.05 29.41
CA SER A 72 -31.62 47.80 28.99
C SER A 72 -31.01 47.26 27.68
N PHE A 73 -30.78 48.12 26.70
CA PHE A 73 -30.18 47.73 25.42
C PHE A 73 -28.72 47.29 25.58
N GLN A 74 -27.94 47.98 26.42
CA GLN A 74 -26.57 47.59 26.76
C GLN A 74 -26.51 46.22 27.46
N THR A 75 -27.43 45.95 28.39
CA THR A 75 -27.53 44.65 29.07
C THR A 75 -27.83 43.53 28.08
N VAL A 76 -28.83 43.69 27.21
CA VAL A 76 -29.18 42.69 26.18
C VAL A 76 -28.00 42.42 25.22
N LEU A 77 -27.28 43.47 24.82
CA LEU A 77 -26.07 43.33 23.99
C LEU A 77 -24.96 42.58 24.71
N GLN A 78 -24.71 42.89 25.99
CA GLN A 78 -23.69 42.20 26.79
C GLN A 78 -24.02 40.72 26.96
N GLU A 79 -25.28 40.38 27.24
CA GLU A 79 -25.75 38.99 27.34
C GLU A 79 -25.57 38.23 26.01
N ALA A 80 -25.94 38.83 24.88
CA ALA A 80 -25.78 38.21 23.57
C ALA A 80 -24.30 37.99 23.19
N ILE A 81 -23.42 38.94 23.51
CA ILE A 81 -21.97 38.81 23.31
C ILE A 81 -21.40 37.71 24.22
N TYR A 82 -21.85 37.64 25.47
CA TYR A 82 -21.44 36.60 26.41
C TYR A 82 -21.82 35.20 25.91
N ASP A 83 -23.07 35.02 25.49
CA ASP A 83 -23.55 33.75 24.94
C ASP A 83 -22.78 33.35 23.67
N SER A 84 -22.57 34.30 22.75
CA SER A 84 -21.79 34.07 21.52
C SER A 84 -20.35 33.65 21.82
N ARG A 85 -19.70 34.26 22.82
CA ARG A 85 -18.34 33.87 23.26
C ARG A 85 -18.33 32.49 23.89
N SER A 86 -19.35 32.15 24.67
CA SER A 86 -19.52 30.82 25.27
C SER A 86 -19.66 29.74 24.19
N GLN A 87 -20.53 29.96 23.20
CA GLN A 87 -20.70 29.08 22.05
C GLN A 87 -19.40 28.90 21.25
N LEU A 88 -18.67 30.00 20.97
CA LEU A 88 -17.39 29.94 20.27
C LEU A 88 -16.33 29.16 21.05
N ALA A 89 -16.31 29.29 22.39
CA ALA A 89 -15.41 28.50 23.22
C ALA A 89 -15.74 27.00 23.15
N GLY A 90 -17.02 26.64 23.11
CA GLY A 90 -17.47 25.26 22.87
C GLY A 90 -17.02 24.72 21.52
N LEU A 91 -17.23 25.49 20.45
CA LEU A 91 -16.82 25.08 19.09
C LEU A 91 -15.30 24.90 18.96
N LYS A 92 -14.50 25.74 19.63
CA LYS A 92 -13.04 25.60 19.65
C LYS A 92 -12.59 24.32 20.35
N ARG A 93 -13.29 23.89 21.40
CA ARG A 93 -13.00 22.61 22.08
C ARG A 93 -13.31 21.43 21.17
N GLN A 94 -14.48 21.44 20.53
CA GLN A 94 -14.85 20.40 19.54
C GLN A 94 -13.82 20.33 18.40
N LEU A 95 -13.38 21.48 17.87
CA LEU A 95 -12.35 21.49 16.82
C LEU A 95 -11.01 20.93 17.31
N ALA A 96 -10.65 21.15 18.57
CA ALA A 96 -9.44 20.58 19.16
C ALA A 96 -9.57 19.05 19.33
N GLU A 97 -10.73 18.56 19.74
CA GLU A 97 -11.04 17.13 19.85
C GLU A 97 -10.99 16.43 18.48
N GLU A 98 -11.64 17.01 17.46
CA GLU A 98 -11.61 16.52 16.08
C GLU A 98 -10.17 16.47 15.51
N ARG A 99 -9.36 17.49 15.79
CA ARG A 99 -7.95 17.50 15.39
C ARG A 99 -7.14 16.42 16.07
N ASN A 100 -7.38 16.18 17.36
CA ASN A 100 -6.71 15.11 18.09
C ASN A 100 -7.13 13.73 17.55
N MET A 101 -8.41 13.56 17.23
CA MET A 101 -8.91 12.32 16.63
C MET A 101 -8.33 12.09 15.23
N THR A 102 -8.16 13.15 14.43
CA THR A 102 -7.53 13.06 13.10
C THR A 102 -6.07 12.61 13.21
N ALA A 103 -5.32 13.18 14.16
CA ALA A 103 -3.93 12.79 14.39
C ALA A 103 -3.79 11.31 14.84
N ASP A 104 -4.71 10.81 15.66
CA ASP A 104 -4.75 9.39 16.04
C ASP A 104 -5.03 8.48 14.83
N ILE A 105 -5.99 8.87 13.98
CA ILE A 105 -6.30 8.13 12.76
C ILE A 105 -5.09 8.08 11.81
N GLU A 106 -4.40 9.20 11.61
CA GLU A 106 -3.19 9.26 10.79
C GLU A 106 -2.08 8.35 11.33
N HIS A 107 -1.85 8.36 12.65
CA HIS A 107 -0.88 7.46 13.29
C HIS A 107 -1.26 5.98 13.08
N ARG A 108 -2.53 5.63 13.27
CA ARG A 108 -3.02 4.26 13.07
C ARG A 108 -2.92 3.82 11.61
N LEU A 109 -3.14 4.73 10.66
CA LEU A 109 -2.98 4.45 9.24
C LEU A 109 -1.52 4.11 8.92
N GLN A 110 -0.57 4.90 9.43
CA GLN A 110 0.85 4.63 9.24
C GLN A 110 1.27 3.27 9.82
N GLU A 111 0.72 2.90 10.98
CA GLU A 111 0.97 1.59 11.59
C GLU A 111 0.45 0.44 10.71
N VAL A 112 -0.73 0.61 10.10
CA VAL A 112 -1.31 -0.38 9.18
C VAL A 112 -0.46 -0.51 7.91
N GLU A 113 0.00 0.59 7.33
CA GLU A 113 0.88 0.57 6.14
C GLU A 113 2.22 -0.12 6.41
N ASN A 114 2.83 0.13 7.57
CA ASN A 114 4.05 -0.54 7.99
C ASN A 114 3.83 -2.05 8.16
N LYS A 115 2.69 -2.45 8.74
CA LYS A 115 2.31 -3.87 8.87
C LYS A 115 2.05 -4.52 7.52
N ALA A 116 1.42 -3.82 6.58
CA ALA A 116 1.18 -4.31 5.23
C ALA A 116 2.50 -4.56 4.50
N THR A 117 3.43 -3.61 4.55
CA THR A 117 4.78 -3.74 3.96
C THR A 117 5.55 -4.92 4.55
N GLU A 118 5.48 -5.12 5.87
CA GLU A 118 6.13 -6.26 6.53
C GLU A 118 5.48 -7.60 6.14
N LEU A 119 4.15 -7.64 5.97
CA LEU A 119 3.44 -8.82 5.51
C LEU A 119 3.78 -9.17 4.06
N GLU A 120 3.89 -8.18 3.17
CA GLU A 120 4.34 -8.37 1.79
C GLU A 120 5.77 -8.95 1.75
N ARG A 121 6.69 -8.38 2.54
CA ARG A 121 8.06 -8.89 2.68
C ARG A 121 8.07 -10.33 3.21
N ARG A 122 7.17 -10.67 4.14
CA ARG A 122 7.04 -12.04 4.64
C ARG A 122 6.48 -12.98 3.57
N LEU A 123 5.50 -12.55 2.78
CA LEU A 123 4.94 -13.35 1.69
C LEU A 123 5.99 -13.62 0.61
N ASP A 124 6.78 -12.62 0.23
CA ASP A 124 7.85 -12.76 -0.76
C ASP A 124 8.99 -13.65 -0.26
N ASN A 125 9.35 -13.58 1.03
CA ASN A 125 10.32 -14.50 1.65
C ASN A 125 9.85 -15.96 1.68
N HIS A 126 8.56 -16.24 1.42
CA HIS A 126 8.00 -17.59 1.42
C HIS A 126 7.48 -18.02 0.04
N ARG A 127 7.78 -17.29 -1.03
CA ARG A 127 7.47 -17.77 -2.38
C ARG A 127 8.42 -18.91 -2.75
N SER A 128 7.89 -20.12 -2.78
CA SER A 128 8.54 -21.30 -3.35
C SER A 128 7.77 -21.81 -4.55
N ILE A 129 8.46 -22.59 -5.37
CA ILE A 129 7.84 -23.48 -6.36
C ILE A 129 8.03 -24.92 -5.92
N SER A 130 7.00 -25.74 -6.16
CA SER A 130 7.07 -27.17 -5.91
C SER A 130 7.67 -27.86 -7.13
N VAL A 131 8.79 -28.55 -6.94
CA VAL A 131 9.50 -29.25 -8.01
C VAL A 131 9.47 -30.74 -7.76
N ARG A 132 9.06 -31.51 -8.78
CA ARG A 132 9.18 -32.97 -8.81
C ARG A 132 9.84 -33.42 -10.10
N ILE A 133 10.87 -34.23 -10.01
CA ILE A 133 11.59 -34.79 -11.15
C ILE A 133 11.52 -36.31 -11.10
N VAL A 134 11.18 -36.93 -12.23
CA VAL A 134 11.21 -38.39 -12.41
C VAL A 134 12.18 -38.72 -13.54
N SER A 135 13.22 -39.48 -13.21
CA SER A 135 14.15 -40.08 -14.15
C SER A 135 14.01 -41.59 -14.11
N ALA A 136 13.93 -42.24 -15.26
CA ALA A 136 13.93 -43.69 -15.36
C ALA A 136 14.68 -44.16 -16.61
N GLY A 137 15.52 -45.18 -16.40
CA GLY A 137 16.13 -45.97 -17.45
C GLY A 137 15.09 -46.85 -18.16
N TYR A 138 15.42 -47.30 -19.39
CA TYR A 138 14.47 -48.05 -20.23
C TYR A 138 13.92 -49.31 -19.56
N ASN A 139 14.74 -49.94 -18.72
CA ASN A 139 14.43 -51.22 -18.09
C ASN A 139 13.93 -51.09 -16.64
N ASP A 140 13.64 -49.88 -16.17
CA ASP A 140 13.28 -49.72 -14.76
C ASP A 140 11.89 -50.27 -14.48
N PRO A 141 11.73 -51.06 -13.39
CA PRO A 141 10.44 -51.58 -12.97
C PRO A 141 9.39 -50.47 -12.83
N GLY A 142 8.20 -50.70 -13.39
CA GLY A 142 7.10 -49.72 -13.38
C GLY A 142 7.23 -48.58 -14.39
N PHE A 143 8.39 -48.43 -15.04
CA PHE A 143 8.70 -47.33 -15.96
C PHE A 143 9.35 -47.82 -17.25
N LEU A 144 8.79 -48.89 -17.84
CA LEU A 144 9.24 -49.40 -19.13
C LEU A 144 9.27 -48.26 -20.17
N TYR A 145 10.31 -48.29 -21.02
CA TYR A 145 10.66 -47.24 -21.99
C TYR A 145 11.24 -45.95 -21.37
N GLY A 146 11.48 -45.93 -20.05
CA GLY A 146 12.07 -44.82 -19.32
C GLY A 146 11.14 -43.60 -19.20
N ARG A 147 11.52 -42.64 -18.37
CA ARG A 147 10.85 -41.34 -18.20
C ARG A 147 11.89 -40.26 -17.97
N GLY A 148 11.63 -39.08 -18.53
CA GLY A 148 12.32 -37.85 -18.19
C GLY A 148 11.27 -36.77 -17.98
N GLU A 149 10.69 -36.74 -16.78
CA GLU A 149 9.62 -35.81 -16.43
C GLU A 149 10.11 -34.80 -15.41
N ILE A 150 9.78 -33.53 -15.64
CA ILE A 150 10.08 -32.43 -14.72
C ILE A 150 8.78 -31.65 -14.54
N TRP A 151 8.29 -31.62 -13.30
CA TRP A 151 7.07 -30.97 -12.88
C TRP A 151 7.41 -29.76 -12.02
N VAL A 152 6.83 -28.61 -12.34
CA VAL A 152 6.94 -27.36 -11.57
C VAL A 152 5.52 -26.88 -11.29
N ASP A 153 5.18 -26.75 -10.00
CA ASP A 153 3.82 -26.42 -9.52
C ASP A 153 2.73 -27.30 -10.16
N GLY A 154 3.02 -28.60 -10.27
CA GLY A 154 2.09 -29.58 -10.85
C GLY A 154 1.98 -29.55 -12.38
N VAL A 155 2.76 -28.72 -13.09
CA VAL A 155 2.80 -28.67 -14.55
C VAL A 155 4.07 -29.37 -15.07
N GLN A 156 3.90 -30.36 -15.95
CA GLN A 156 5.01 -31.05 -16.60
C GLN A 156 5.58 -30.20 -17.74
N TYR A 157 6.89 -29.97 -17.73
CA TYR A 157 7.58 -29.14 -18.74
C TYR A 157 8.65 -29.86 -19.55
N ALA A 158 9.15 -31.03 -19.12
CA ALA A 158 10.22 -31.72 -19.83
C ALA A 158 9.77 -32.32 -21.17
N VAL A 159 10.63 -32.23 -22.18
CA VAL A 159 10.36 -32.79 -23.53
C VAL A 159 10.26 -34.33 -23.55
N ASN A 160 10.69 -35.00 -22.47
CA ASN A 160 10.60 -36.45 -22.27
C ASN A 160 11.19 -37.28 -23.43
N ARG A 161 12.39 -36.89 -23.90
CA ARG A 161 13.17 -37.59 -24.94
C ARG A 161 14.36 -38.32 -24.33
N ARG A 162 14.93 -39.32 -25.03
CA ARG A 162 16.12 -40.05 -24.57
C ARG A 162 17.26 -39.07 -24.27
N GLY A 163 18.04 -39.36 -23.24
CA GLY A 163 19.14 -38.53 -22.78
C GLY A 163 18.74 -37.54 -21.69
N TYR A 164 19.47 -36.42 -21.60
CA TYR A 164 19.21 -35.36 -20.62
C TYR A 164 18.02 -34.51 -21.05
N ASN A 165 17.05 -34.35 -20.17
CA ASN A 165 15.95 -33.41 -20.31
C ASN A 165 16.16 -32.28 -19.32
N ILE A 166 16.21 -31.04 -19.79
CA ILE A 166 16.56 -29.87 -18.98
C ILE A 166 15.44 -28.84 -19.05
N VAL A 167 14.97 -28.40 -17.89
CA VAL A 167 14.03 -27.27 -17.75
C VAL A 167 14.71 -26.15 -16.97
N ILE A 168 14.60 -24.94 -17.51
CA ILE A 168 15.13 -23.73 -16.87
C ILE A 168 13.96 -22.92 -16.33
N VAL A 169 14.04 -22.56 -15.06
CA VAL A 169 13.03 -21.77 -14.37
C VAL A 169 13.64 -20.46 -13.89
N ASN A 170 12.92 -19.36 -14.12
CA ASN A 170 13.28 -18.05 -13.64
C ASN A 170 13.23 -18.03 -12.11
N GLU A 171 14.36 -17.72 -11.48
CA GLU A 171 14.48 -17.79 -10.03
C GLU A 171 13.65 -16.76 -9.29
N ARG A 172 13.19 -15.68 -9.93
CA ARG A 172 12.38 -14.63 -9.29
C ARG A 172 10.88 -14.85 -9.43
N THR A 173 10.46 -15.38 -10.58
CA THR A 173 9.05 -15.50 -10.94
C THR A 173 8.51 -16.93 -10.84
N GLY A 174 9.38 -17.94 -10.78
CA GLY A 174 8.98 -19.34 -10.84
C GLY A 174 8.52 -19.80 -12.22
N GLN A 175 8.59 -18.93 -13.24
CA GLN A 175 8.12 -19.25 -14.58
C GLN A 175 9.17 -20.04 -15.36
N LYS A 176 8.71 -21.09 -16.05
CA LYS A 176 9.52 -21.84 -17.01
C LYS A 176 9.94 -20.93 -18.17
N GLU A 177 11.23 -20.88 -18.45
CA GLU A 177 11.79 -20.13 -19.58
C GLU A 177 12.12 -21.08 -20.74
N HIS A 178 12.91 -22.13 -20.49
CA HIS A 178 13.37 -23.08 -21.51
C HIS A 178 13.03 -24.52 -21.14
N SER A 179 12.83 -25.36 -22.15
CA SER A 179 12.76 -26.82 -22.02
C SER A 179 13.42 -27.45 -23.25
N VAL A 180 14.43 -28.29 -23.02
CA VAL A 180 15.27 -28.86 -24.08
C VAL A 180 15.67 -30.29 -23.72
N GLY A 181 16.00 -31.10 -24.72
CA GLY A 181 16.54 -32.44 -24.55
C GLY A 181 17.79 -32.64 -25.39
N PHE A 182 18.75 -33.39 -24.86
CA PHE A 182 20.01 -33.77 -25.51
C PHE A 182 20.16 -35.28 -25.44
N ASP A 183 20.45 -35.94 -26.57
CA ASP A 183 20.59 -37.39 -26.67
C ASP A 183 22.06 -37.81 -26.88
N PRO A 184 22.92 -37.69 -25.87
CA PRO A 184 24.33 -38.10 -25.99
C PRO A 184 24.50 -39.62 -26.03
N TYR A 185 23.44 -40.40 -26.18
CA TYR A 185 23.55 -41.82 -26.55
C TYR A 185 23.48 -42.02 -28.06
N GLY A 186 22.55 -41.33 -28.73
CA GLY A 186 22.33 -41.44 -30.17
C GLY A 186 23.07 -40.40 -31.02
N ASP A 187 23.55 -39.32 -30.41
CA ASP A 187 24.14 -38.17 -31.10
C ASP A 187 25.53 -37.83 -30.53
N PRO A 188 26.61 -37.95 -31.33
CA PRO A 188 27.97 -37.65 -30.88
C PRO A 188 28.21 -36.17 -30.55
N ASP A 189 27.41 -35.25 -31.10
CA ASP A 189 27.57 -33.81 -30.88
C ASP A 189 26.74 -33.30 -29.69
N ALA A 190 25.82 -34.13 -29.16
CA ALA A 190 24.89 -33.72 -28.11
C ALA A 190 25.55 -33.30 -26.80
N GLY A 191 26.68 -33.92 -26.41
CA GLY A 191 27.44 -33.53 -25.21
C GLY A 191 28.03 -32.12 -25.34
N THR A 192 28.66 -31.82 -26.48
CA THR A 192 29.17 -30.48 -26.79
C THR A 192 28.02 -29.46 -26.87
N ALA A 193 26.92 -29.78 -27.52
CA ALA A 193 25.75 -28.90 -27.60
C ALA A 193 25.15 -28.60 -26.21
N MET A 194 25.05 -29.62 -25.34
CA MET A 194 24.55 -29.46 -23.98
C MET A 194 25.50 -28.61 -23.12
N ARG A 195 26.82 -28.80 -23.25
CA ARG A 195 27.84 -27.96 -22.60
C ARG A 195 27.64 -26.49 -22.94
N ASP A 196 27.55 -26.19 -24.23
CA ASP A 196 27.42 -24.80 -24.69
C ASP A 196 26.08 -24.19 -24.25
N TYR A 197 25.01 -24.99 -24.26
CA TYR A 197 23.72 -24.60 -23.69
C TYR A 197 23.82 -24.27 -22.19
N LEU A 198 24.44 -25.14 -21.38
CA LEU A 198 24.57 -24.91 -19.93
C LEU A 198 25.40 -23.66 -19.61
N ARG A 199 26.37 -23.31 -20.45
CA ARG A 199 27.18 -22.09 -20.31
C ARG A 199 26.42 -20.82 -20.66
N ALA A 200 25.48 -20.89 -21.60
CA ALA A 200 24.65 -19.76 -22.00
C ALA A 200 23.55 -19.41 -20.98
N ILE A 201 23.22 -20.31 -20.05
CA ILE A 201 22.21 -20.06 -19.01
C ILE A 201 22.67 -18.90 -18.10
N PRO A 202 21.84 -17.86 -17.89
CA PRO A 202 22.15 -16.79 -16.94
C PRO A 202 22.40 -17.33 -15.52
N VAL A 203 23.42 -16.78 -14.87
CA VAL A 203 23.68 -17.03 -13.44
C VAL A 203 22.44 -16.67 -12.62
N GLY A 204 22.08 -17.53 -11.67
CA GLY A 204 20.90 -17.38 -10.82
C GLY A 204 19.74 -18.29 -11.20
N ARG A 205 19.62 -18.72 -12.46
CA ARG A 205 18.51 -19.57 -12.91
C ARG A 205 18.46 -20.92 -12.20
N ILE A 206 17.24 -21.42 -11.97
CA ILE A 206 17.01 -22.77 -11.47
C ILE A 206 17.13 -23.72 -12.65
N VAL A 207 17.95 -24.77 -12.50
CA VAL A 207 18.23 -25.77 -13.54
C VAL A 207 17.74 -27.13 -13.04
N LEU A 208 16.78 -27.69 -13.77
CA LEU A 208 16.15 -28.98 -13.44
C LEU A 208 16.54 -29.99 -14.51
N ILE A 209 17.04 -31.16 -14.11
CA ILE A 209 17.53 -32.17 -15.05
C ILE A 209 16.96 -33.55 -14.72
N ALA A 210 16.48 -34.25 -15.74
CA ALA A 210 16.10 -35.67 -15.69
C ALA A 210 16.69 -36.44 -16.86
N VAL A 211 17.32 -37.58 -16.59
CA VAL A 211 17.75 -38.52 -17.64
C VAL A 211 16.61 -39.48 -17.98
N LYS A 212 16.35 -39.68 -19.27
CA LYS A 212 15.44 -40.72 -19.76
C LYS A 212 16.21 -41.77 -20.55
N ASP A 213 15.89 -43.03 -20.31
CA ASP A 213 16.50 -44.20 -20.97
C ASP A 213 18.00 -44.28 -20.71
N THR A 214 18.83 -43.45 -21.34
CA THR A 214 20.29 -43.42 -21.13
C THR A 214 20.91 -42.14 -21.68
N ALA A 215 22.06 -41.74 -21.13
CA ALA A 215 22.83 -40.56 -21.55
C ALA A 215 24.36 -40.74 -21.42
N ASN A 216 24.89 -41.97 -21.42
CA ASN A 216 26.26 -42.24 -20.98
C ASN A 216 27.36 -42.20 -22.07
N THR A 217 27.02 -42.19 -23.36
CA THR A 217 28.01 -42.47 -24.43
C THR A 217 28.86 -41.25 -24.81
N TYR A 218 28.24 -40.11 -25.12
CA TYR A 218 28.88 -38.92 -25.67
C TYR A 218 28.74 -37.71 -24.72
N SER A 219 28.83 -37.94 -23.41
CA SER A 219 28.59 -36.91 -22.39
C SER A 219 29.86 -36.32 -21.78
N GLY A 220 31.04 -36.78 -22.18
CA GLY A 220 32.32 -36.33 -21.60
C GLY A 220 32.50 -34.80 -21.61
N ASP A 221 32.06 -34.13 -22.66
CA ASP A 221 32.18 -32.67 -22.82
C ASP A 221 31.35 -31.86 -21.82
N VAL A 222 30.25 -32.41 -21.29
CA VAL A 222 29.33 -31.68 -20.40
C VAL A 222 29.65 -31.88 -18.91
N MET A 223 30.50 -32.85 -18.56
CA MET A 223 30.76 -33.26 -17.18
C MET A 223 31.22 -32.11 -16.27
N ALA A 224 32.18 -31.31 -16.73
CA ALA A 224 32.69 -30.18 -15.95
C ALA A 224 31.60 -29.12 -15.68
N ASP A 225 30.70 -28.90 -16.63
CA ASP A 225 29.60 -27.95 -16.52
C ASP A 225 28.47 -28.47 -15.60
N LEU A 226 28.25 -29.79 -15.56
CA LEU A 226 27.37 -30.43 -14.57
C LEU A 226 27.97 -30.35 -13.15
N THR A 227 29.27 -30.60 -12.99
CA THR A 227 29.97 -30.40 -11.71
C THR A 227 29.90 -28.95 -11.25
N ALA A 228 30.00 -27.99 -12.17
CA ALA A 228 29.83 -26.57 -11.86
C ALA A 228 28.41 -26.19 -11.42
N LEU A 229 27.40 -27.00 -11.77
CA LEU A 229 26.03 -26.90 -11.22
C LEU A 229 25.87 -27.59 -9.86
N GLY A 230 26.92 -28.25 -9.36
CA GLY A 230 26.96 -28.89 -8.05
C GLY A 230 26.81 -30.41 -8.08
N ALA A 231 26.72 -31.03 -9.26
CA ALA A 231 26.65 -32.48 -9.40
C ALA A 231 27.89 -33.16 -8.78
N VAL A 232 27.68 -34.22 -8.02
CA VAL A 232 28.74 -34.96 -7.33
C VAL A 232 29.39 -35.98 -8.26
N SER A 233 28.57 -36.73 -9.01
CA SER A 233 29.03 -37.79 -9.92
C SER A 233 28.21 -37.79 -11.21
N PRO A 234 28.40 -36.80 -12.11
CA PRO A 234 27.59 -36.67 -13.32
C PRO A 234 27.89 -37.73 -14.40
N ASP A 235 28.97 -38.51 -14.24
CA ASP A 235 29.35 -39.59 -15.14
C ASP A 235 28.56 -40.86 -14.82
N ILE A 236 27.41 -41.00 -15.47
CA ILE A 236 26.43 -42.05 -15.19
C ILE A 236 26.59 -43.27 -16.08
N GLY A 237 26.20 -44.44 -15.56
CA GLY A 237 26.23 -45.71 -16.28
C GLY A 237 25.17 -45.86 -17.38
N PHE A 238 25.29 -46.93 -18.17
CA PHE A 238 24.31 -47.27 -19.19
C PHE A 238 22.94 -47.56 -18.58
N ARG A 239 21.95 -46.74 -18.95
CA ARG A 239 20.58 -46.78 -18.44
C ARG A 239 20.41 -46.57 -16.94
N THR A 240 21.34 -45.86 -16.32
CA THR A 240 21.18 -45.30 -14.99
C THR A 240 20.11 -44.20 -15.03
N SER A 241 19.21 -44.19 -14.04
CA SER A 241 18.35 -43.03 -13.79
C SER A 241 19.12 -42.01 -12.98
N TRP A 242 19.03 -40.73 -13.36
CA TRP A 242 19.73 -39.63 -12.71
C TRP A 242 18.89 -38.35 -12.83
N ALA A 243 18.73 -37.65 -11.71
CA ALA A 243 17.96 -36.41 -11.64
C ALA A 243 18.65 -35.39 -10.74
N MET A 244 18.47 -34.10 -11.06
CA MET A 244 19.07 -33.01 -10.29
C MET A 244 18.20 -31.75 -10.28
N ILE A 245 18.14 -31.11 -9.11
CA ILE A 245 17.60 -29.77 -8.88
C ILE A 245 18.77 -28.89 -8.45
N SER A 246 19.10 -27.86 -9.24
CA SER A 246 20.24 -26.98 -8.95
C SER A 246 19.98 -25.52 -9.31
N LYS A 247 20.93 -24.65 -8.96
CA LYS A 247 20.96 -23.23 -9.33
C LYS A 247 22.24 -22.92 -10.09
N LYS A 248 22.13 -22.21 -11.21
CA LYS A 248 23.30 -21.78 -11.98
C LYS A 248 24.13 -20.79 -11.15
N GLY A 249 25.40 -21.13 -10.91
CA GLY A 249 26.39 -20.26 -10.28
C GLY A 249 26.52 -20.38 -8.76
N SER A 250 25.63 -21.09 -8.07
CA SER A 250 25.80 -21.41 -6.65
C SER A 250 25.11 -22.71 -6.25
N LYS A 251 25.76 -23.50 -5.40
CA LYS A 251 25.14 -24.68 -4.77
C LYS A 251 24.30 -24.21 -3.59
N THR A 252 23.00 -24.52 -3.62
CA THR A 252 22.01 -24.07 -2.64
C THR A 252 21.73 -25.14 -1.58
N SER A 253 21.14 -24.75 -0.45
CA SER A 253 20.74 -25.71 0.60
C SER A 253 19.62 -26.65 0.15
N TRP A 254 18.85 -26.25 -0.86
CA TRP A 254 17.79 -27.03 -1.49
C TRP A 254 18.26 -27.79 -2.75
N PHE A 255 19.57 -27.83 -3.01
CA PHE A 255 20.13 -28.70 -4.05
C PHE A 255 19.78 -30.15 -3.77
N VAL A 256 19.32 -30.87 -4.80
CA VAL A 256 19.05 -32.30 -4.72
C VAL A 256 19.63 -32.98 -5.95
N GLU A 257 20.29 -34.10 -5.75
CA GLU A 257 20.77 -35.01 -6.79
C GLU A 257 20.53 -36.43 -6.28
N ASP A 258 20.06 -37.31 -7.15
CA ASP A 258 19.91 -38.74 -6.84
C ASP A 258 20.07 -39.56 -8.12
N GLU A 259 20.46 -40.81 -7.95
CA GLU A 259 20.70 -41.73 -9.04
C GLU A 259 20.38 -43.17 -8.64
N ARG A 260 20.05 -43.99 -9.63
CA ARG A 260 19.89 -45.43 -9.44
C ARG A 260 20.43 -46.19 -10.63
N ASP A 261 21.14 -47.27 -10.32
CA ASP A 261 21.61 -48.20 -11.32
C ASP A 261 20.46 -48.78 -12.14
N ARG A 262 20.77 -49.15 -13.38
CA ARG A 262 19.85 -49.86 -14.27
C ARG A 262 19.14 -51.00 -13.53
N TYR A 263 17.81 -51.06 -13.66
CA TYR A 263 16.91 -52.04 -13.01
C TYR A 263 16.58 -51.76 -11.54
N ALA A 264 17.22 -50.80 -10.87
CA ALA A 264 16.90 -50.45 -9.49
C ALA A 264 15.65 -49.55 -9.35
N GLY A 265 14.98 -49.26 -10.48
CA GLY A 265 13.78 -48.44 -10.52
C GLY A 265 14.10 -46.97 -10.75
N PRO A 266 13.06 -46.12 -10.86
CA PRO A 266 13.24 -44.71 -11.17
C PRO A 266 13.90 -43.96 -10.01
N THR A 267 14.60 -42.89 -10.37
CA THR A 267 14.92 -41.80 -9.45
C THR A 267 13.74 -40.82 -9.42
N VAL A 268 13.23 -40.53 -8.23
CA VAL A 268 12.19 -39.51 -8.00
C VAL A 268 12.67 -38.57 -6.92
N ILE A 269 12.87 -37.30 -7.28
CA ILE A 269 13.28 -36.25 -6.33
C ILE A 269 12.23 -35.15 -6.29
N GLU A 270 11.97 -34.64 -5.08
CA GLU A 270 10.98 -33.61 -4.81
C GLU A 270 11.59 -32.55 -3.89
N ALA A 271 11.34 -31.27 -4.17
CA ALA A 271 11.80 -30.17 -3.34
C ALA A 271 10.91 -28.93 -3.48
N GLU A 272 10.79 -28.17 -2.39
CA GLU A 272 10.30 -26.80 -2.43
C GLU A 272 11.48 -25.86 -2.68
N VAL A 273 11.48 -25.21 -3.84
CA VAL A 273 12.58 -24.32 -4.26
C VAL A 273 12.17 -22.87 -3.99
N PRO A 274 12.82 -22.17 -3.04
CA PRO A 274 12.53 -20.77 -2.79
C PRO A 274 12.96 -19.88 -3.96
N LEU A 275 12.10 -18.94 -4.32
CA LEU A 275 12.39 -17.92 -5.32
C LEU A 275 13.32 -16.84 -4.74
N SER A 276 14.17 -16.27 -5.59
CA SER A 276 15.08 -15.19 -5.24
C SER A 276 14.37 -13.84 -5.32
N ILE A 277 14.68 -12.97 -4.35
CA ILE A 277 14.16 -11.60 -4.25
C ILE A 277 15.08 -10.61 -4.97
#